data_AF-A0A4S8KKV8-F1
#
_entry.id   AF-A0A4S8KKV8-F1
#
_cell.length_a   1.000
_cell.length_b   1.000
_cell.length_c   1.000
_cell.angle_alpha   90.00
_cell.angle_beta   90.00
_cell.angle_gamma   90.00
#
_symmetry.space_group_name_H-M   'P 1'
#
loop_
_entity.id
_entity.type
_entity.pdbx_description
1 polymer ?
#
loop_
_entity_poly.entity_id
_entity_poly.type
_entity_poly.pdbx_seq_one_letter_code
_entity_poly.pdbx_strand_id
1 'polypeptide(L)'
;MTHVGGFPHLYQGYVTIFPSALEGDSRTSVFNAMLLYLSTDFINLSIASFGHKIIIEVLRHRILSSVLLSFRHLTRHTLTGTSRDPLLTSTISQLEQAFVIFLDNLAAYTTYIKVLRCLGRAMKDMQESGLFTSTYSTPLNDALENLLQSLKNRLDDTQEYGKQLKTANACRNDFCPRGVVCDGSIFRCSGCRDALYCSKQCQREDWKHRHSVDCVEIATNKAEQAREYNLDYFLLQGTDKSREDFFRHSILYNEIKRRWIEVSQLLQHRPAPTVVMRADAPILHFIIRMLGERGTIVYVESSQSNRWFSETIRDTGPVIDESSIDTCVRRISLWRHSGYTLLA
;
A
#
# COMPACT_ATOMS: atom_id res chain seq x y z
N MET A 1 -30.52 1.88 -28.10
CA MET A 1 -29.75 0.74 -28.62
C MET A 1 -28.47 1.28 -29.23
N THR A 2 -27.40 1.34 -28.45
CA THR A 2 -26.10 1.88 -28.88
C THR A 2 -25.12 0.72 -28.98
N HIS A 3 -24.64 0.47 -30.19
CA HIS A 3 -23.59 -0.50 -30.49
C HIS A 3 -22.31 -0.13 -29.72
N VAL A 4 -21.90 -1.00 -28.80
CA VAL A 4 -20.57 -0.94 -28.20
C VAL A 4 -19.62 -1.61 -29.18
N GLY A 5 -18.70 -0.82 -29.74
CA GLY A 5 -17.66 -1.27 -30.68
C GLY A 5 -16.73 -2.29 -30.02
N GLY A 6 -16.56 -3.42 -30.70
CA GLY A 6 -15.62 -4.47 -30.33
C GLY A 6 -14.17 -3.99 -30.48
N PHE A 7 -13.37 -4.24 -29.44
CA PHE A 7 -11.92 -4.14 -29.52
C PHE A 7 -11.36 -5.36 -30.26
N PRO A 8 -10.42 -5.20 -31.21
CA PRO A 8 -9.82 -6.33 -31.89
C PRO A 8 -8.88 -7.09 -30.95
N HIS A 9 -9.13 -8.40 -30.82
CA HIS A 9 -8.24 -9.37 -30.18
C HIS A 9 -6.93 -9.46 -30.97
N LEU A 10 -5.88 -8.77 -30.50
CA LEU A 10 -4.50 -8.95 -30.96
C LEU A 10 -3.62 -9.33 -29.78
N TYR A 11 -3.80 -10.53 -29.24
CA TYR A 11 -2.82 -11.20 -28.37
C TYR A 11 -3.04 -12.72 -28.47
N GLN A 12 -2.70 -13.30 -29.63
CA GLN A 12 -2.72 -14.74 -29.84
C GLN A 12 -1.37 -15.12 -30.45
N GLY A 13 -0.44 -15.55 -29.60
CA GLY A 13 0.91 -15.89 -30.03
C GLY A 13 1.99 -15.92 -28.95
N TYR A 14 1.65 -16.11 -27.67
CA TYR A 14 2.64 -16.60 -26.71
C TYR A 14 2.47 -18.10 -26.63
N VAL A 15 3.38 -18.80 -27.31
CA VAL A 15 3.61 -20.23 -27.14
C VAL A 15 3.80 -20.46 -25.65
N THR A 16 2.87 -21.14 -25.00
CA THR A 16 3.10 -21.78 -23.71
C THR A 16 4.19 -22.83 -23.93
N ILE A 17 5.44 -22.41 -23.84
CA ILE A 17 6.59 -23.31 -23.77
C ILE A 17 6.58 -23.90 -22.37
N PHE A 18 5.63 -24.79 -22.09
CA PHE A 18 5.80 -25.77 -21.03
C PHE A 18 5.51 -27.14 -21.64
N PRO A 19 6.52 -28.02 -21.69
CA PRO A 19 6.53 -29.11 -22.64
C PRO A 19 5.78 -30.31 -22.10
N SER A 20 5.26 -31.11 -23.02
CA SER A 20 4.86 -32.51 -22.87
C SER A 20 5.99 -33.44 -22.37
N ALA A 21 7.06 -32.89 -21.76
CA ALA A 21 8.29 -33.56 -21.36
C ALA A 21 8.38 -33.83 -19.84
N LEU A 22 7.27 -33.68 -19.11
CA LEU A 22 7.23 -33.93 -17.67
C LEU A 22 6.88 -35.39 -17.29
N GLU A 23 6.77 -36.30 -18.25
CA GLU A 23 6.74 -37.75 -17.99
C GLU A 23 8.14 -38.33 -17.68
N GLY A 24 9.04 -37.50 -17.13
CA GLY A 24 10.43 -37.83 -16.87
C GLY A 24 10.68 -38.43 -15.49
N ASP A 25 11.76 -39.21 -15.40
CA ASP A 25 12.35 -39.80 -14.19
C ASP A 25 12.29 -38.88 -12.95
N SER A 26 12.14 -39.46 -11.75
CA SER A 26 11.98 -38.76 -10.47
C SER A 26 13.03 -37.69 -10.21
N ARG A 27 14.25 -37.89 -10.73
CA ARG A 27 15.36 -36.92 -10.72
C ARG A 27 15.02 -35.60 -11.41
N THR A 28 14.27 -35.66 -12.51
CA THR A 28 13.83 -34.47 -13.27
C THR A 28 12.84 -33.66 -12.44
N SER A 29 11.94 -34.34 -11.72
CA SER A 29 10.96 -33.69 -10.83
C SER A 29 11.62 -32.97 -9.66
N VAL A 30 12.64 -33.56 -9.04
CA VAL A 30 13.43 -32.91 -7.97
C VAL A 30 14.14 -31.67 -8.49
N PHE A 31 14.83 -31.78 -9.63
CA PHE A 31 15.51 -30.66 -10.25
C PHE A 31 14.56 -29.51 -10.60
N ASN A 32 13.40 -29.82 -11.18
CA ASN A 32 12.37 -28.84 -11.51
C ASN A 32 11.79 -28.15 -10.26
N ALA A 33 11.54 -28.91 -9.19
CA ALA A 33 11.07 -28.35 -7.92
C ALA A 33 12.11 -27.39 -7.32
N MET A 34 13.39 -27.77 -7.35
CA MET A 34 14.49 -26.94 -6.85
C MET A 34 14.67 -25.66 -7.67
N LEU A 35 14.60 -25.76 -9.00
CA LEU A 35 14.69 -24.60 -9.89
C LEU A 35 13.54 -23.61 -9.65
N LEU A 36 12.31 -24.12 -9.48
CA LEU A 36 11.15 -23.28 -9.14
C LEU A 36 11.32 -22.63 -7.76
N TYR A 37 11.86 -23.36 -6.79
CA TYR A 37 12.11 -22.81 -5.46
C TYR A 37 13.10 -21.65 -5.51
N LEU A 38 14.27 -21.86 -6.11
CA LEU A 38 15.28 -20.81 -6.26
C LEU A 38 14.76 -19.60 -7.04
N SER A 39 13.95 -19.83 -8.07
CA SER A 39 13.33 -18.75 -8.84
C SER A 39 12.34 -17.93 -7.99
N THR A 40 11.53 -18.62 -7.17
CA THR A 40 10.54 -17.98 -6.29
C THR A 40 11.20 -17.21 -5.16
N ASP A 41 12.25 -17.78 -4.58
CA ASP A 41 13.05 -17.13 -3.54
C ASP A 41 13.74 -15.86 -4.08
N PHE A 42 14.34 -15.94 -5.27
CA PHE A 42 14.90 -14.78 -5.95
C PHE A 42 13.86 -13.69 -6.22
N ILE A 43 12.64 -14.07 -6.62
CA ILE A 43 11.52 -13.11 -6.79
C ILE A 43 11.20 -12.44 -5.45
N ASN A 44 11.08 -13.19 -4.36
CA ASN A 44 10.81 -12.64 -3.03
C ASN A 44 11.90 -11.65 -2.58
N LEU A 45 13.18 -12.01 -2.74
CA LEU A 45 14.31 -11.12 -2.46
C LEU A 45 14.29 -9.85 -3.33
N SER A 46 13.92 -9.99 -4.59
CA SER A 46 13.78 -8.87 -5.53
C SER A 46 12.62 -7.96 -5.12
N ILE A 47 11.50 -8.51 -4.67
CA ILE A 47 10.37 -7.72 -4.14
C ILE A 47 10.78 -6.96 -2.88
N ALA A 48 11.54 -7.59 -1.97
CA ALA A 48 12.05 -6.92 -0.78
C ALA A 48 12.99 -5.75 -1.13
N SER A 49 13.79 -5.89 -2.18
CA SER A 49 14.80 -4.90 -2.58
C SER A 49 14.24 -3.76 -3.45
N PHE A 50 13.33 -4.08 -4.37
CA PHE A 50 12.87 -3.16 -5.43
C PHE A 50 11.37 -2.85 -5.37
N GLY A 51 10.64 -3.50 -4.46
CA GLY A 51 9.24 -3.26 -4.17
C GLY A 51 8.28 -3.61 -5.31
N HIS A 52 7.21 -2.82 -5.41
CA HIS A 52 6.08 -3.07 -6.30
C HIS A 52 6.41 -3.13 -7.80
N LYS A 53 7.57 -2.60 -8.23
CA LYS A 53 7.99 -2.64 -9.64
C LYS A 53 8.22 -4.07 -10.10
N ILE A 54 8.84 -4.90 -9.27
CA ILE A 54 9.09 -6.32 -9.57
C ILE A 54 7.77 -7.06 -9.70
N ILE A 55 6.82 -6.80 -8.80
CA ILE A 55 5.49 -7.42 -8.86
C ILE A 55 4.79 -7.10 -10.19
N ILE A 56 4.87 -5.86 -10.66
CA ILE A 56 4.28 -5.49 -11.95
C ILE A 56 4.89 -6.31 -13.09
N GLU A 57 6.22 -6.47 -13.13
CA GLU A 57 6.89 -7.27 -14.15
C GLU A 57 6.54 -8.76 -14.05
N VAL A 58 6.54 -9.32 -12.85
CA VAL A 58 6.13 -10.71 -12.58
C VAL A 58 4.71 -10.98 -13.08
N LEU A 59 3.77 -10.06 -12.84
CA LEU A 59 2.39 -10.17 -13.30
C LEU A 59 2.26 -9.98 -14.82
N ARG A 60 3.00 -9.03 -15.41
CA ARG A 60 3.02 -8.78 -16.87
C ARG A 60 3.50 -10.01 -17.63
N HIS A 61 4.51 -10.69 -17.11
CA HIS A 61 5.09 -11.88 -17.71
C HIS A 61 4.35 -13.18 -17.33
N ARG A 62 3.18 -13.10 -16.70
CA ARG A 62 2.34 -14.25 -16.30
C ARG A 62 3.07 -15.27 -15.43
N ILE A 63 4.14 -14.86 -14.74
CA ILE A 63 4.96 -15.75 -13.92
C ILE A 63 4.10 -16.39 -12.84
N LEU A 64 3.23 -15.64 -12.18
CA LEU A 64 2.30 -16.16 -11.17
C LEU A 64 1.48 -17.37 -11.69
N SER A 65 0.93 -17.28 -12.91
CA SER A 65 0.13 -18.35 -13.50
C SER A 65 0.98 -19.56 -13.87
N SER A 66 2.13 -19.34 -14.52
CA SER A 66 3.07 -20.42 -14.89
C SER A 66 3.51 -21.20 -13.66
N VAL A 67 3.80 -20.47 -12.60
CA VAL A 67 4.32 -21.00 -11.37
C VAL A 67 3.25 -21.79 -10.59
N LEU A 68 2.01 -21.30 -10.49
CA LEU A 68 0.90 -22.06 -9.91
C LEU A 68 0.62 -23.33 -10.71
N LEU A 69 0.70 -23.29 -12.05
CA LEU A 69 0.58 -24.49 -12.89
C LEU A 69 1.68 -25.51 -12.58
N SER A 70 2.94 -25.06 -12.47
CA SER A 70 4.06 -25.92 -12.13
C SER A 70 3.91 -26.53 -10.73
N PHE A 71 3.51 -25.72 -9.75
CA PHE A 71 3.25 -26.19 -8.37
C PHE A 71 2.14 -27.25 -8.33
N ARG A 72 1.03 -27.02 -9.06
CA ARG A 72 -0.07 -27.98 -9.18
C ARG A 72 0.41 -29.31 -9.76
N HIS A 73 1.28 -29.26 -10.77
CA HIS A 73 1.85 -30.45 -11.38
C HIS A 73 2.72 -31.25 -10.40
N LEU A 74 3.65 -30.58 -9.70
CA LEU A 74 4.52 -31.20 -8.70
C LEU A 74 3.72 -31.81 -7.53
N THR A 75 2.69 -31.10 -7.08
CA THR A 75 1.82 -31.58 -5.98
C THR A 75 1.06 -32.84 -6.40
N ARG A 76 0.49 -32.86 -7.61
CA ARG A 76 -0.20 -34.06 -8.14
C ARG A 76 0.74 -35.26 -8.24
N HIS A 77 1.98 -35.06 -8.69
CA HIS A 77 2.96 -36.13 -8.78
C HIS A 77 3.33 -36.70 -7.39
N THR A 78 3.29 -35.88 -6.35
CA THR A 78 3.57 -36.32 -4.98
C THR A 78 2.38 -37.08 -4.39
N LEU A 79 1.16 -36.58 -4.61
CA LEU A 79 -0.08 -37.17 -4.09
C LEU A 79 -0.41 -38.53 -4.71
N THR A 80 -0.07 -38.77 -5.98
CA THR A 80 -0.31 -40.07 -6.63
C THR A 80 0.62 -41.18 -6.12
N GLY A 81 1.52 -40.89 -5.17
CA GLY A 81 2.36 -41.88 -4.51
C GLY A 81 3.43 -42.51 -5.40
N THR A 82 3.65 -41.95 -6.60
CA THR A 82 4.62 -42.45 -7.59
C THR A 82 6.07 -42.15 -7.21
N SER A 83 6.32 -41.19 -6.33
CA SER A 83 7.65 -40.91 -5.78
C SER A 83 7.61 -40.84 -4.26
N ARG A 84 8.38 -41.70 -3.59
CA ARG A 84 8.63 -41.66 -2.14
C ARG A 84 9.96 -40.97 -1.80
N ASP A 85 10.49 -40.16 -2.71
CA ASP A 85 11.77 -39.48 -2.50
C ASP A 85 11.65 -38.40 -1.40
N PRO A 86 12.32 -38.57 -0.23
CA PRO A 86 12.26 -37.61 0.85
C PRO A 86 12.79 -36.23 0.47
N LEU A 87 13.76 -36.16 -0.46
CA LEU A 87 14.32 -34.89 -0.93
C LEU A 87 13.29 -34.11 -1.75
N LEU A 88 12.49 -34.81 -2.57
CA LEU A 88 11.40 -34.19 -3.32
C LEU A 88 10.35 -33.60 -2.37
N THR A 89 9.93 -34.35 -1.36
CA THR A 89 8.94 -33.88 -0.37
C THR A 89 9.43 -32.64 0.39
N SER A 90 10.69 -32.66 0.84
CA SER A 90 11.30 -31.50 1.52
C SER A 90 11.38 -30.28 0.61
N THR A 91 11.79 -30.48 -0.65
CA THR A 91 11.89 -29.39 -1.65
C THR A 91 10.52 -28.79 -1.97
N ILE A 92 9.48 -29.62 -2.08
CA ILE A 92 8.10 -29.15 -2.32
C ILE A 92 7.58 -28.34 -1.13
N SER A 93 7.89 -28.74 0.09
CA SER A 93 7.51 -27.97 1.29
C SER A 93 8.21 -26.60 1.33
N GLN A 94 9.50 -26.52 0.99
CA GLN A 94 10.21 -25.24 0.88
C GLN A 94 9.66 -24.36 -0.23
N LEU A 95 9.33 -24.97 -1.38
CA LEU A 95 8.67 -24.30 -2.50
C LEU A 95 7.33 -23.71 -2.06
N GLU A 96 6.49 -24.49 -1.38
CA GLU A 96 5.21 -24.05 -0.84
C GLU A 96 5.37 -22.85 0.08
N GLN A 97 6.32 -22.91 1.03
CA GLN A 97 6.57 -21.79 1.93
C GLN A 97 7.01 -20.52 1.19
N ALA A 98 7.89 -20.65 0.19
CA ALA A 98 8.29 -19.53 -0.65
C ALA A 98 7.10 -18.95 -1.43
N PHE A 99 6.14 -19.80 -1.84
CA PHE A 99 4.89 -19.36 -2.47
C PHE A 99 3.98 -18.60 -1.53
N VAL A 100 3.78 -19.09 -0.33
CA VAL A 100 2.96 -18.41 0.68
C VAL A 100 3.49 -17.00 0.90
N ILE A 101 4.80 -16.85 1.10
CA ILE A 101 5.46 -15.54 1.25
C ILE A 101 5.24 -14.66 0.01
N PHE A 102 5.32 -15.24 -1.19
CA PHE A 102 5.10 -14.50 -2.43
C PHE A 102 3.65 -14.02 -2.57
N LEU A 103 2.65 -14.86 -2.23
CA LEU A 103 1.24 -14.48 -2.25
C LEU A 103 0.91 -13.41 -1.19
N ASP A 104 1.48 -13.52 0.00
CA ASP A 104 1.35 -12.51 1.06
C ASP A 104 1.94 -11.16 0.63
N ASN A 105 3.10 -11.19 -0.01
CA ASN A 105 3.68 -10.00 -0.63
C ASN A 105 2.74 -9.41 -1.68
N LEU A 106 2.22 -10.22 -2.62
CA LEU A 106 1.24 -9.73 -3.60
C LEU A 106 0.05 -9.07 -2.91
N ALA A 107 -0.49 -9.67 -1.85
CA ALA A 107 -1.60 -9.13 -1.08
C ALA A 107 -1.22 -7.77 -0.48
N ALA A 108 -0.09 -7.67 0.22
CA ALA A 108 0.40 -6.40 0.80
C ALA A 108 0.54 -5.29 -0.26
N TYR A 109 1.09 -5.63 -1.43
CA TYR A 109 1.32 -4.67 -2.52
C TYR A 109 0.07 -4.32 -3.34
N THR A 110 -1.09 -4.93 -3.11
CA THR A 110 -2.34 -4.44 -3.74
C THR A 110 -2.80 -3.06 -3.25
N THR A 111 -2.10 -2.46 -2.28
CA THR A 111 -2.22 -1.03 -1.91
C THR A 111 -1.80 -0.09 -3.06
N TYR A 112 -0.98 -0.58 -3.99
CA TYR A 112 -0.54 0.15 -5.17
C TYR A 112 -1.53 -0.07 -6.30
N ILE A 113 -2.20 0.98 -6.78
CA ILE A 113 -3.29 0.86 -7.78
C ILE A 113 -2.84 0.17 -9.08
N LYS A 114 -1.57 0.34 -9.47
CA LYS A 114 -0.99 -0.32 -10.65
C LYS A 114 -0.89 -1.82 -10.45
N VAL A 115 -0.43 -2.26 -9.27
CA VAL A 115 -0.40 -3.68 -8.87
C VAL A 115 -1.81 -4.23 -8.81
N LEU A 116 -2.72 -3.56 -8.10
CA LEU A 116 -4.12 -3.98 -7.97
C LEU A 116 -4.79 -4.25 -9.32
N ARG A 117 -4.64 -3.32 -10.27
CA ARG A 117 -5.20 -3.47 -11.62
C ARG A 117 -4.53 -4.58 -12.42
N CYS A 118 -3.22 -4.73 -12.31
CA CYS A 118 -2.49 -5.77 -13.02
C CYS A 118 -2.85 -7.15 -12.47
N LEU A 119 -2.90 -7.28 -11.15
CA LEU A 119 -3.30 -8.48 -10.46
C LEU A 119 -4.75 -8.85 -10.75
N GLY A 120 -5.68 -7.88 -10.73
CA GLY A 120 -7.08 -8.12 -11.06
C GLY A 120 -7.28 -8.74 -12.44
N ARG A 121 -6.52 -8.30 -13.45
CA ARG A 121 -6.52 -8.93 -14.78
C ARG A 121 -5.93 -10.35 -14.74
N ALA A 122 -4.76 -10.52 -14.13
CA ALA A 122 -4.12 -11.83 -14.02
C ALA A 122 -5.01 -12.85 -13.30
N MET A 123 -5.71 -12.44 -12.23
CA MET A 123 -6.61 -13.29 -11.46
C MET A 123 -7.83 -13.71 -12.27
N LYS A 124 -8.40 -12.79 -13.07
CA LYS A 124 -9.49 -13.12 -13.99
C LYS A 124 -9.05 -14.17 -15.02
N ASP A 125 -7.89 -13.97 -15.66
CA ASP A 125 -7.32 -14.93 -16.63
C ASP A 125 -7.10 -16.31 -15.99
N MET A 126 -6.60 -16.35 -14.74
CA MET A 126 -6.39 -17.61 -14.00
C MET A 126 -7.70 -18.29 -13.62
N GLN A 127 -8.73 -17.51 -13.26
CA GLN A 127 -10.05 -18.04 -12.94
C GLN A 127 -10.70 -18.69 -14.15
N GLU A 128 -10.63 -18.03 -15.31
CA GLU A 128 -11.11 -18.56 -16.58
C GLU A 128 -10.34 -19.83 -17.01
N SER A 129 -9.08 -19.95 -16.60
CA SER A 129 -8.23 -21.13 -16.87
C SER A 129 -8.43 -22.29 -15.89
N GLY A 130 -9.30 -22.17 -14.88
CA GLY A 130 -9.54 -23.22 -13.87
C GLY A 130 -8.33 -23.47 -12.95
N LEU A 131 -7.52 -22.46 -12.69
CA LEU A 131 -6.34 -22.56 -11.83
C LEU A 131 -6.66 -22.58 -10.33
N PHE A 132 -7.84 -22.12 -9.91
CA PHE A 132 -8.27 -22.06 -8.51
C PHE A 132 -9.01 -23.30 -8.01
N THR A 133 -8.82 -24.46 -8.63
CA THR A 133 -9.43 -25.70 -8.11
C THR A 133 -8.80 -26.09 -6.77
N SER A 134 -9.61 -26.60 -5.83
CA SER A 134 -9.29 -26.88 -4.41
C SER A 134 -8.28 -28.01 -4.18
N THR A 135 -7.24 -28.07 -4.99
CA THR A 135 -6.27 -29.17 -5.04
C THR A 135 -4.94 -28.84 -4.40
N TYR A 136 -4.80 -27.65 -3.82
CA TYR A 136 -3.59 -27.25 -3.10
C TYR A 136 -3.65 -27.68 -1.64
N SER A 137 -2.50 -27.68 -1.00
CA SER A 137 -2.36 -27.80 0.46
C SER A 137 -3.06 -26.64 1.18
N THR A 138 -3.39 -26.86 2.46
CA THR A 138 -4.10 -25.87 3.29
C THR A 138 -3.36 -24.53 3.37
N PRO A 139 -2.04 -24.45 3.68
CA PRO A 139 -1.36 -23.16 3.79
C PRO A 139 -1.39 -22.34 2.50
N LEU A 140 -1.23 -23.01 1.35
CA LEU A 140 -1.28 -22.33 0.06
C LEU A 140 -2.70 -21.87 -0.29
N ASN A 141 -3.72 -22.68 -0.01
CA ASN A 141 -5.12 -22.27 -0.20
C ASN A 141 -5.46 -21.07 0.67
N ASP A 142 -5.04 -21.06 1.94
CA ASP A 142 -5.29 -19.95 2.87
C ASP A 142 -4.64 -18.66 2.37
N ALA A 143 -3.37 -18.72 1.94
CA ALA A 143 -2.66 -17.57 1.36
C ALA A 143 -3.34 -17.06 0.08
N LEU A 144 -3.84 -17.98 -0.76
CA LEU A 144 -4.55 -17.63 -1.99
C LEU A 144 -5.92 -16.99 -1.70
N GLU A 145 -6.66 -17.52 -0.74
CA GLU A 145 -7.94 -16.95 -0.29
C GLU A 145 -7.72 -15.56 0.30
N ASN A 146 -6.69 -15.39 1.13
CA ASN A 146 -6.31 -14.09 1.68
C ASN A 146 -5.98 -13.07 0.58
N LEU A 147 -5.26 -13.50 -0.47
CA LEU A 147 -4.95 -12.65 -1.64
C LEU A 147 -6.22 -12.26 -2.40
N LEU A 148 -7.11 -13.22 -2.67
CA LEU A 148 -8.37 -12.99 -3.38
C LEU A 148 -9.29 -12.06 -2.60
N GLN A 149 -9.41 -12.26 -1.29
CA GLN A 149 -10.21 -11.41 -0.42
C GLN A 149 -9.62 -9.99 -0.34
N SER A 150 -8.31 -9.86 -0.22
CA SER A 150 -7.62 -8.56 -0.23
C SER A 150 -7.83 -7.81 -1.55
N LEU A 151 -7.70 -8.52 -2.68
CA LEU A 151 -7.94 -7.97 -4.01
C LEU A 151 -9.38 -7.49 -4.17
N LYS A 152 -10.37 -8.32 -3.79
CA LYS A 152 -11.80 -7.96 -3.84
C LYS A 152 -12.08 -6.70 -3.02
N ASN A 153 -11.69 -6.71 -1.76
CA ASN A 153 -11.88 -5.57 -0.84
C ASN A 153 -11.30 -4.27 -1.43
N ARG A 154 -10.09 -4.34 -1.99
CA ARG A 154 -9.39 -3.15 -2.52
C ARG A 154 -9.92 -2.70 -3.89
N LEU A 155 -10.45 -3.61 -4.71
CA LEU A 155 -11.17 -3.27 -5.94
C LEU A 155 -12.49 -2.55 -5.61
N ASP A 156 -13.23 -3.03 -4.61
CA ASP A 156 -14.45 -2.38 -4.12
C ASP A 156 -14.13 -0.98 -3.55
N ASP A 157 -13.07 -0.87 -2.73
CA ASP A 157 -12.55 0.42 -2.23
C ASP A 157 -12.20 1.37 -3.40
N THR A 158 -11.61 0.85 -4.48
CA THR A 158 -11.29 1.63 -5.68
C THR A 158 -12.54 2.11 -6.41
N GLN A 159 -13.56 1.25 -6.51
CA GLN A 159 -14.80 1.60 -7.19
C GLN A 159 -15.56 2.67 -6.40
N GLU A 160 -15.66 2.50 -5.09
CA GLU A 160 -16.31 3.46 -4.21
C GLU A 160 -15.57 4.79 -4.20
N TYR A 161 -14.24 4.76 -4.10
CA TYR A 161 -13.42 5.95 -4.27
C TYR A 161 -13.60 6.60 -5.65
N GLY A 162 -13.76 5.80 -6.71
CA GLY A 162 -14.08 6.29 -8.04
C GLY A 162 -15.41 7.05 -8.10
N LYS A 163 -16.44 6.62 -7.34
CA LYS A 163 -17.71 7.36 -7.24
C LYS A 163 -17.54 8.67 -6.48
N GLN A 164 -16.83 8.65 -5.36
CA GLN A 164 -16.52 9.84 -4.56
C GLN A 164 -15.65 10.85 -5.33
N LEU A 165 -14.70 10.36 -6.13
CA LEU A 165 -13.89 11.21 -7.00
C LEU A 165 -14.72 11.83 -8.12
N LYS A 166 -15.72 11.14 -8.66
CA LYS A 166 -16.57 11.71 -9.72
C LYS A 166 -17.37 12.91 -9.20
N THR A 167 -17.80 12.87 -7.94
CA THR A 167 -18.45 14.02 -7.30
C THR A 167 -17.43 15.08 -6.86
N ALA A 168 -16.25 14.67 -6.39
CA ALA A 168 -15.19 15.60 -5.98
C ALA A 168 -14.54 16.34 -7.15
N ASN A 169 -14.44 15.72 -8.33
CA ASN A 169 -13.88 16.29 -9.56
C ASN A 169 -14.90 17.12 -10.36
N ALA A 170 -15.97 17.58 -9.72
CA ALA A 170 -16.94 18.44 -10.36
C ALA A 170 -16.34 19.82 -10.66
N CYS A 171 -16.72 20.39 -11.80
CA CYS A 171 -16.40 21.78 -12.08
C CYS A 171 -17.11 22.66 -11.04
N ARG A 172 -16.36 23.53 -10.36
CA ARG A 172 -16.88 24.44 -9.34
C ARG A 172 -17.75 25.56 -9.93
N ASN A 173 -17.67 25.84 -11.23
CA ASN A 173 -18.55 26.80 -11.86
C ASN A 173 -19.98 26.21 -11.96
N ASP A 174 -20.93 26.77 -11.21
CA ASP A 174 -22.34 26.34 -11.23
C ASP A 174 -22.99 26.51 -12.61
N PHE A 175 -22.43 27.40 -13.44
CA PHE A 175 -22.85 27.64 -14.83
C PHE A 175 -22.05 26.83 -15.85
N CYS A 176 -21.34 25.78 -15.43
CA CYS A 176 -20.54 24.97 -16.34
C CYS A 176 -21.43 24.28 -17.39
N PRO A 177 -21.18 24.49 -18.71
CA PRO A 177 -22.00 23.88 -19.76
C PRO A 177 -21.85 22.36 -19.84
N ARG A 178 -20.80 21.79 -19.22
CA ARG A 178 -20.56 20.34 -19.15
C ARG A 178 -21.25 19.68 -17.96
N GLY A 179 -21.87 20.46 -17.08
CA GLY A 179 -22.51 19.97 -15.86
C GLY A 179 -21.51 19.48 -14.79
N VAL A 180 -21.98 18.57 -13.94
CA VAL A 180 -21.29 18.14 -12.71
C VAL A 180 -20.08 17.23 -12.97
N VAL A 181 -20.02 16.50 -14.09
CA VAL A 181 -18.95 15.53 -14.34
C VAL A 181 -18.16 15.93 -15.59
N CYS A 182 -16.90 16.32 -15.40
CA CYS A 182 -15.99 16.66 -16.49
C CYS A 182 -14.97 15.54 -16.68
N ASP A 183 -14.95 14.95 -17.88
CA ASP A 183 -14.14 13.77 -18.28
C ASP A 183 -12.74 14.11 -18.82
N GLY A 184 -12.32 15.38 -18.72
CA GLY A 184 -11.03 15.88 -19.21
C GLY A 184 -10.04 16.27 -18.11
N SER A 185 -8.97 16.98 -18.53
CA SER A 185 -8.02 17.58 -17.61
C SER A 185 -8.70 18.63 -16.74
N ILE A 186 -8.69 18.44 -15.43
CA ILE A 186 -9.25 19.38 -14.47
C ILE A 186 -8.12 20.27 -13.95
N PHE A 187 -8.37 21.57 -13.93
CA PHE A 187 -7.47 22.59 -13.41
C PHE A 187 -7.86 22.90 -11.96
N ARG A 188 -6.87 22.99 -11.06
CA ARG A 188 -7.08 23.53 -9.72
C ARG A 188 -6.88 25.04 -9.73
N CYS A 189 -7.65 25.76 -8.93
CA CYS A 189 -7.34 27.14 -8.62
C CYS A 189 -5.94 27.23 -8.00
N SER A 190 -5.06 28.06 -8.54
CA SER A 190 -3.70 28.23 -8.02
C SER A 190 -3.66 28.91 -6.65
N GLY A 191 -4.69 29.70 -6.32
CA GLY A 191 -4.83 30.39 -5.03
C GLY A 191 -5.21 29.42 -3.92
N CYS A 192 -6.46 28.96 -3.88
CA CYS A 192 -6.96 28.11 -2.80
C CYS A 192 -6.62 26.62 -2.95
N ARG A 193 -6.23 26.16 -4.16
CA ARG A 193 -5.99 24.75 -4.52
C ARG A 193 -7.15 23.80 -4.23
N ASP A 194 -8.34 24.34 -4.00
CA ASP A 194 -9.56 23.60 -3.66
C ASP A 194 -10.51 23.51 -4.85
N ALA A 195 -10.87 24.66 -5.41
CA ALA A 195 -11.80 24.74 -6.53
C ALA A 195 -11.20 24.08 -7.79
N LEU A 196 -12.01 23.23 -8.41
CA LEU A 196 -11.68 22.47 -9.62
C LEU A 196 -12.45 23.02 -10.80
N TYR A 197 -11.80 23.13 -11.96
CA TYR A 197 -12.40 23.67 -13.18
C TYR A 197 -12.05 22.81 -14.37
N CYS A 198 -13.02 22.54 -15.24
CA CYS A 198 -12.77 21.82 -16.49
C CYS A 198 -12.07 22.68 -17.56
N SER A 199 -12.00 24.00 -17.35
CA SER A 199 -11.39 24.94 -18.27
C SER A 199 -11.03 26.25 -17.55
N LYS A 200 -10.08 27.01 -18.13
CA LYS A 200 -9.77 28.38 -17.68
C LYS A 200 -10.98 29.32 -17.82
N GLN A 201 -11.89 29.04 -18.77
CA GLN A 201 -13.10 29.83 -18.94
C GLN A 201 -14.04 29.67 -17.72
N CYS A 202 -14.33 28.44 -17.31
CA CYS A 202 -15.16 28.19 -16.13
C CYS A 202 -14.54 28.79 -14.86
N GLN A 203 -13.21 28.76 -14.74
CA GLN A 203 -12.53 29.45 -13.64
C GLN A 203 -12.78 30.96 -13.65
N ARG A 204 -12.63 31.63 -14.81
CA ARG A 204 -12.84 33.08 -14.94
C ARG A 204 -14.28 33.49 -14.68
N GLU A 205 -15.24 32.69 -15.11
CA GLU A 205 -16.67 32.93 -14.87
C GLU A 205 -16.98 32.79 -13.37
N ASP A 206 -16.64 31.66 -12.75
CA ASP A 206 -16.85 31.44 -11.31
C ASP A 206 -16.10 32.49 -10.45
N TRP A 207 -14.91 32.93 -10.88
CA TRP A 207 -14.16 34.00 -10.22
C TRP A 207 -14.93 35.32 -10.13
N LYS A 208 -15.60 35.72 -11.21
CA LYS A 208 -16.41 36.95 -11.26
C LYS A 208 -17.69 36.81 -10.44
N HIS A 209 -18.25 35.61 -10.33
CA HIS A 209 -19.52 35.39 -9.66
C HIS A 209 -19.39 35.22 -8.13
N ARG A 210 -18.42 34.42 -7.67
CA ARG A 210 -18.29 34.13 -6.23
C ARG A 210 -16.86 33.81 -5.79
N HIS A 211 -16.08 33.11 -6.62
CA HIS A 211 -14.87 32.46 -6.13
C HIS A 211 -13.78 33.46 -5.74
N SER A 212 -13.80 34.69 -6.25
CA SER A 212 -12.86 35.73 -5.81
C SER A 212 -12.92 36.01 -4.30
N VAL A 213 -14.11 35.94 -3.70
CA VAL A 213 -14.32 36.12 -2.26
C VAL A 213 -13.98 34.81 -1.53
N ASP A 214 -14.58 33.69 -1.95
CA ASP A 214 -14.41 32.39 -1.31
C ASP A 214 -12.95 31.89 -1.35
N CYS A 215 -12.17 32.25 -2.37
CA CYS A 215 -10.82 31.74 -2.57
C CYS A 215 -9.90 32.09 -1.38
N VAL A 216 -10.00 33.31 -0.85
CA VAL A 216 -9.19 33.77 0.29
C VAL A 216 -9.60 33.06 1.57
N GLU A 217 -10.90 32.92 1.80
CA GLU A 217 -11.45 32.23 2.96
C GLU A 217 -11.01 30.75 2.97
N ILE A 218 -11.20 30.05 1.85
CA ILE A 218 -10.81 28.65 1.70
C ILE A 218 -9.29 28.49 1.93
N ALA A 219 -8.48 29.38 1.36
CA ALA A 219 -7.03 29.33 1.52
C ALA A 219 -6.61 29.52 3.00
N THR A 220 -7.26 30.45 3.69
CA THR A 220 -7.00 30.76 5.11
C THR A 220 -7.41 29.59 6.01
N ASN A 221 -8.64 29.08 5.85
CA ASN A 221 -9.16 27.96 6.63
C ASN A 221 -8.27 26.71 6.48
N LYS A 222 -7.76 26.44 5.28
CA LYS A 222 -6.81 25.34 5.05
C LYS A 222 -5.47 25.56 5.76
N ALA A 223 -4.97 26.79 5.78
CA ALA A 223 -3.73 27.12 6.48
C ALA A 223 -3.90 27.02 8.00
N GLU A 224 -5.06 27.41 8.54
CA GLU A 224 -5.39 27.28 9.95
C GLU A 224 -5.54 25.82 10.38
N GLN A 225 -6.30 25.02 9.62
CA GLN A 225 -6.40 23.58 9.85
C GLN A 225 -5.02 22.91 9.83
N ALA A 226 -4.16 23.27 8.87
CA ALA A 226 -2.79 22.73 8.83
C ALA A 226 -2.01 23.00 10.12
N ARG A 227 -2.12 24.22 10.67
CA ARG A 227 -1.48 24.61 11.93
C ARG A 227 -2.07 23.86 13.12
N GLU A 228 -3.41 23.80 13.21
CA GLU A 228 -4.12 23.15 14.32
C GLU A 228 -3.71 21.68 14.45
N TYR A 229 -3.61 20.98 13.33
CA TYR A 229 -3.26 19.57 13.31
C TYR A 229 -1.76 19.30 13.35
N ASN A 230 -0.92 20.34 13.47
CA ASN A 230 0.54 20.27 13.27
C ASN A 230 0.92 19.44 12.04
N LEU A 231 0.04 19.47 11.03
CA LEU A 231 0.25 18.81 9.77
C LEU A 231 1.22 19.70 9.04
N ASP A 232 2.39 19.15 8.71
CA ASP A 232 3.32 19.83 7.83
C ASP A 232 2.51 20.30 6.62
N TYR A 233 2.49 21.62 6.42
CA TYR A 233 1.60 22.29 5.46
C TYR A 233 1.73 21.67 4.05
N PHE A 234 2.86 21.00 3.80
CA PHE A 234 3.17 20.15 2.65
C PHE A 234 2.25 18.93 2.43
N LEU A 235 1.61 18.38 3.45
CA LEU A 235 0.65 17.26 3.38
C LEU A 235 -0.75 17.72 2.92
N LEU A 236 -1.13 18.97 3.21
CA LEU A 236 -2.40 19.58 2.80
C LEU A 236 -2.28 20.39 1.51
N GLN A 237 -1.10 20.97 1.27
CA GLN A 237 -0.74 21.64 0.03
C GLN A 237 -0.47 20.63 -1.08
N GLY A 238 -1.52 20.05 -1.64
CA GLY A 238 -1.60 19.51 -3.00
C GLY A 238 -0.26 19.27 -3.68
N THR A 239 0.53 18.32 -3.17
CA THR A 239 1.51 17.73 -4.05
C THR A 239 0.70 16.91 -5.03
N ASP A 240 1.06 17.00 -6.29
CA ASP A 240 0.79 16.00 -7.31
C ASP A 240 1.25 14.57 -6.92
N LYS A 241 1.59 14.32 -5.64
CA LYS A 241 1.69 13.00 -5.02
C LYS A 241 0.41 12.26 -5.36
N SER A 242 0.61 11.39 -6.34
CA SER A 242 -0.36 11.00 -7.34
C SER A 242 -1.67 10.49 -6.74
N ARG A 243 -2.71 10.33 -7.57
CA ARG A 243 -3.91 9.52 -7.21
C ARG A 243 -3.54 8.21 -6.49
N GLU A 244 -2.32 7.70 -6.66
CA GLU A 244 -1.73 6.58 -5.94
C GLU A 244 -1.53 6.81 -4.43
N ASP A 245 -1.01 7.94 -3.97
CA ASP A 245 -0.71 8.17 -2.55
C ASP A 245 -2.00 8.38 -1.75
N PHE A 246 -2.96 9.11 -2.31
CA PHE A 246 -4.30 9.21 -1.74
C PHE A 246 -4.99 7.84 -1.69
N PHE A 247 -4.88 7.06 -2.75
CA PHE A 247 -5.45 5.72 -2.80
C PHE A 247 -4.84 4.80 -1.76
N ARG A 248 -3.52 4.83 -1.56
CA ARG A 248 -2.83 4.10 -0.49
C ARG A 248 -3.36 4.50 0.88
N HIS A 249 -3.56 5.81 1.12
CA HIS A 249 -4.10 6.30 2.38
C HIS A 249 -5.54 5.81 2.61
N SER A 250 -6.39 5.86 1.57
CA SER A 250 -7.77 5.36 1.64
C SER A 250 -7.84 3.86 1.91
N ILE A 251 -7.03 3.04 1.23
CA ILE A 251 -6.95 1.61 1.51
C ILE A 251 -6.52 1.37 2.95
N LEU A 252 -5.44 2.03 3.39
CA LEU A 252 -4.91 1.82 4.72
C LEU A 252 -5.91 2.25 5.80
N TYR A 253 -6.61 3.36 5.58
CA TYR A 253 -7.70 3.80 6.44
C TYR A 253 -8.81 2.74 6.53
N ASN A 254 -9.29 2.23 5.39
CA ASN A 254 -10.32 1.19 5.36
C ASN A 254 -9.84 -0.12 5.97
N GLU A 255 -8.56 -0.46 5.85
CA GLU A 255 -7.96 -1.66 6.43
C GLU A 255 -7.85 -1.56 7.95
N ILE A 256 -7.37 -0.42 8.47
CA ILE A 256 -7.37 -0.16 9.92
C ILE A 256 -8.81 -0.18 10.45
N LYS A 257 -9.76 0.43 9.73
CA LYS A 257 -11.18 0.43 10.10
C LYS A 257 -11.75 -0.99 10.15
N ARG A 258 -11.44 -1.85 9.16
CA ARG A 258 -11.87 -3.26 9.11
C ARG A 258 -11.28 -4.07 10.27
N ARG A 259 -10.01 -3.83 10.62
CA ARG A 259 -9.29 -4.58 11.65
C ARG A 259 -9.26 -3.86 13.00
N TRP A 260 -10.16 -2.91 13.22
CA TRP A 260 -10.09 -2.02 14.39
C TRP A 260 -10.12 -2.79 15.72
N ILE A 261 -10.88 -3.88 15.81
CA ILE A 261 -10.93 -4.71 17.03
C ILE A 261 -9.55 -5.31 17.33
N GLU A 262 -8.91 -5.94 16.34
CA GLU A 262 -7.58 -6.53 16.48
C GLU A 262 -6.53 -5.46 16.82
N VAL A 263 -6.55 -4.33 16.10
CA VAL A 263 -5.66 -3.20 16.35
C VAL A 263 -5.87 -2.65 17.76
N SER A 264 -7.11 -2.51 18.21
CA SER A 264 -7.44 -2.05 19.57
C SER A 264 -6.92 -3.00 20.64
N GLN A 265 -7.10 -4.31 20.45
CA GLN A 265 -6.59 -5.33 21.38
C GLN A 265 -5.06 -5.29 21.48
N LEU A 266 -4.36 -5.16 20.35
CA LEU A 266 -2.90 -5.01 20.33
C LEU A 266 -2.43 -3.75 21.07
N LEU A 267 -3.22 -2.67 21.03
CA LEU A 267 -2.91 -1.42 21.70
C LEU A 267 -3.25 -1.46 23.20
N GLN A 268 -4.26 -2.24 23.62
CA GLN A 268 -4.64 -2.40 25.03
C GLN A 268 -3.59 -3.13 25.87
N HIS A 269 -2.80 -4.03 25.27
CA HIS A 269 -1.82 -4.84 25.97
C HIS A 269 -0.39 -4.27 25.93
N ARG A 270 -0.18 -3.08 25.35
CA ARG A 270 1.12 -2.42 25.37
C ARG A 270 1.12 -1.28 26.40
N PRO A 271 2.20 -1.11 27.20
CA PRO A 271 2.38 0.13 27.95
C PRO A 271 2.33 1.30 26.96
N ALA A 272 1.72 2.42 27.35
CA ALA A 272 1.47 3.59 26.50
C ALA A 272 2.70 3.83 25.59
N PRO A 273 2.61 3.55 24.28
CA PRO A 273 3.81 3.43 23.50
C PRO A 273 4.44 4.82 23.39
N THR A 274 5.71 4.93 23.78
CA THR A 274 6.54 6.07 23.39
C THR A 274 6.81 5.91 21.90
N VAL A 275 5.85 6.29 21.08
CA VAL A 275 5.93 6.18 19.63
C VAL A 275 6.86 7.29 19.13
N VAL A 276 8.12 6.95 18.88
CA VAL A 276 9.04 7.79 18.11
C VAL A 276 8.71 7.56 16.63
N MET A 277 7.82 8.37 16.07
CA MET A 277 7.45 8.33 14.66
C MET A 277 7.82 9.63 13.95
N ARG A 278 8.15 9.52 12.66
CA ARG A 278 8.40 10.69 11.81
C ARG A 278 7.09 11.46 11.59
N ALA A 279 7.18 12.79 11.64
CA ALA A 279 6.05 13.72 11.58
C ALA A 279 5.30 13.73 10.23
N ASP A 280 5.80 13.03 9.21
CA ASP A 280 5.26 13.04 7.85
C ASP A 280 4.25 11.92 7.54
N ALA A 281 3.90 11.08 8.52
CA ALA A 281 2.96 9.97 8.34
C ALA A 281 1.49 10.43 8.39
N PRO A 282 0.71 10.39 7.29
CA PRO A 282 -0.67 10.88 7.26
C PRO A 282 -1.63 10.09 8.17
N ILE A 283 -1.22 8.88 8.59
CA ILE A 283 -1.98 7.98 9.46
C ILE A 283 -1.90 8.41 10.94
N LEU A 284 -0.91 9.24 11.28
CA LEU A 284 -0.62 9.68 12.64
C LEU A 284 -1.84 10.32 13.30
N HIS A 285 -2.52 11.26 12.61
CA HIS A 285 -3.70 11.93 13.15
C HIS A 285 -4.86 10.97 13.43
N PHE A 286 -5.05 9.94 12.61
CA PHE A 286 -6.10 8.93 12.83
C PHE A 286 -5.75 8.03 14.02
N ILE A 287 -4.51 7.56 14.11
CA ILE A 287 -4.04 6.78 15.27
C ILE A 287 -4.19 7.62 16.55
N ILE A 288 -3.82 8.91 16.53
CA ILE A 288 -3.96 9.82 17.67
C ILE A 288 -5.43 9.99 18.08
N ARG A 289 -6.32 10.30 17.12
CA ARG A 289 -7.76 10.46 17.39
C ARG A 289 -8.38 9.17 17.92
N MET A 290 -7.88 8.02 17.50
CA MET A 290 -8.39 6.71 17.91
C MET A 290 -7.81 6.19 19.23
N LEU A 291 -6.60 6.61 19.62
CA LEU A 291 -5.99 6.27 20.91
C LEU A 291 -6.55 7.08 22.09
N GLY A 292 -7.24 8.20 21.82
CA GLY A 292 -7.77 9.10 22.84
C GLY A 292 -6.69 9.76 23.70
N GLU A 293 -7.06 10.33 24.85
CA GLU A 293 -6.16 11.05 25.78
C GLU A 293 -5.14 10.13 26.51
N ARG A 294 -5.13 8.82 26.24
CA ARG A 294 -4.38 7.84 27.05
C ARG A 294 -2.92 7.61 26.64
N GLY A 295 -2.41 8.34 25.63
CA GLY A 295 -1.04 8.18 25.13
C GLY A 295 -0.18 9.43 25.28
N THR A 296 1.08 9.27 25.71
CA THR A 296 2.10 10.33 25.67
C THR A 296 2.86 10.24 24.34
N ILE A 297 2.81 11.30 23.54
CA ILE A 297 3.49 11.36 22.24
C ILE A 297 4.77 12.18 22.38
N VAL A 298 5.90 11.63 21.94
CA VAL A 298 7.19 12.33 21.90
C VAL A 298 7.55 12.63 20.45
N TYR A 299 7.55 13.91 20.09
CA TYR A 299 7.95 14.38 18.77
C TYR A 299 9.48 14.49 18.69
N VAL A 300 10.07 14.01 17.59
CA VAL A 300 11.48 14.23 17.27
C VAL A 300 11.57 15.08 16.02
N GLU A 301 11.92 16.36 16.20
CA GLU A 301 12.21 17.27 15.08
C GLU A 301 13.53 16.86 14.39
N SER A 302 13.49 16.85 13.05
CA SER A 302 14.52 16.22 12.21
C SER A 302 15.72 17.10 11.89
N SER A 303 15.89 18.28 12.50
CA SER A 303 16.91 19.24 12.03
C SER A 303 18.25 19.23 12.77
N GLN A 304 18.38 18.66 13.99
CA GLN A 304 19.69 18.62 14.69
C GLN A 304 20.00 17.35 15.52
N SER A 305 19.10 16.37 15.58
CA SER A 305 19.17 15.26 16.54
C SER A 305 20.08 14.08 16.14
N ASN A 306 20.55 13.99 14.89
CA ASN A 306 21.33 12.84 14.42
C ASN A 306 22.74 12.73 15.02
N ARG A 307 23.34 13.82 15.52
CA ARG A 307 24.69 13.80 16.10
C ARG A 307 24.69 13.39 17.58
N TRP A 308 23.69 13.81 18.34
CA TRP A 308 23.63 13.55 19.78
C TRP A 308 23.13 12.14 20.11
N PHE A 309 22.17 11.63 19.32
CA PHE A 309 21.62 10.28 19.51
C PHE A 309 22.64 9.16 19.20
N SER A 310 23.60 9.43 18.29
CA SER A 310 24.65 8.47 17.93
C SER A 310 25.86 8.47 18.87
N GLU A 311 26.09 9.55 19.62
CA GLU A 311 27.11 9.61 20.67
C GLU A 311 26.62 8.98 21.98
N THR A 312 25.34 9.16 22.34
CA THR A 312 24.82 8.65 23.62
C THR A 312 24.69 7.12 23.65
N ILE A 313 24.35 6.49 22.52
CA ILE A 313 24.23 5.02 22.41
C ILE A 313 25.61 4.32 22.42
N ARG A 314 26.70 5.05 22.20
CA ARG A 314 28.05 4.46 22.20
C ARG A 314 28.61 4.25 23.60
N ASP A 315 28.15 5.03 24.59
CA ASP A 315 28.71 5.02 25.96
C ASP A 315 27.88 4.24 26.97
N THR A 316 26.62 3.90 26.68
CA THR A 316 25.79 3.05 27.54
C THR A 316 25.47 1.75 26.83
N GLY A 317 26.10 0.64 27.26
CA GLY A 317 25.80 -0.71 26.78
C GLY A 317 24.33 -1.12 26.95
N PRO A 318 23.95 -2.35 26.54
CA PRO A 318 22.60 -2.69 26.06
C PRO A 318 21.51 -2.87 27.14
N VAL A 319 21.65 -2.28 28.32
CA VAL A 319 20.63 -2.36 29.37
C VAL A 319 20.32 -0.94 29.87
N ILE A 320 19.23 -0.37 29.35
CA ILE A 320 18.66 0.88 29.86
C ILE A 320 17.57 0.51 30.86
N ASP A 321 17.77 0.86 32.13
CA ASP A 321 16.75 0.76 33.19
C ASP A 321 15.83 2.01 33.15
N GLU A 322 14.56 1.85 33.54
CA GLU A 322 13.52 2.89 33.60
C GLU A 322 13.98 4.20 34.30
N SER A 323 14.90 4.13 35.27
CA SER A 323 15.46 5.30 35.97
C SER A 323 16.29 6.24 35.07
N SER A 324 16.85 5.69 33.98
CA SER A 324 17.67 6.45 33.01
C SER A 324 16.81 7.27 32.06
N ILE A 325 15.59 6.81 31.77
CA ILE A 325 14.61 7.52 30.94
C ILE A 325 14.08 8.76 31.69
N ASP A 326 13.81 8.61 32.99
CA ASP A 326 13.31 9.69 33.85
C ASP A 326 14.35 10.83 34.01
N THR A 327 15.63 10.47 34.05
CA THR A 327 16.73 11.44 34.10
C THR A 327 16.89 12.22 32.78
N CYS A 328 16.62 11.56 31.64
CA CYS A 328 16.67 12.18 30.32
C CYS A 328 15.49 13.16 30.12
N VAL A 329 14.29 12.77 30.56
CA VAL A 329 13.08 13.61 30.53
C VAL A 329 13.19 14.84 31.45
N ARG A 330 13.81 14.70 32.63
CA ARG A 330 14.09 15.83 33.55
C ARG A 330 15.10 16.83 32.99
N ARG A 331 16.08 16.40 32.19
CA ARG A 331 17.05 17.32 31.55
C ARG A 331 16.43 18.13 30.41
N ILE A 332 15.51 17.54 29.65
CA ILE A 332 14.78 18.25 28.59
C ILE A 332 13.83 19.31 29.16
N SER A 333 13.22 19.05 30.32
CA SER A 333 12.34 20.01 31.00
C SER A 333 13.10 21.14 31.71
N LEU A 334 14.32 20.89 32.22
CA LEU A 334 15.18 21.94 32.78
C LEU A 334 15.75 22.91 31.73
N TRP A 335 15.91 22.47 30.47
CA TRP A 335 16.40 23.36 29.40
C TRP A 335 15.36 24.40 28.94
N ARG A 336 14.07 24.21 29.27
CA ARG A 336 12.99 25.17 28.98
C ARG A 336 12.92 26.36 29.96
N HIS A 337 13.71 26.39 31.03
CA HIS A 337 13.64 27.46 32.05
C HIS A 337 14.85 28.39 32.16
N SER A 338 15.91 28.20 31.39
CA SER A 338 16.99 29.20 31.30
C SER A 338 16.71 30.19 30.18
N GLY A 339 15.82 31.16 30.45
CA GLY A 339 15.65 32.34 29.61
C GLY A 339 16.88 33.24 29.72
N TYR A 340 17.48 33.58 28.57
CA TYR A 340 18.46 34.66 28.51
C TYR A 340 17.71 35.98 28.42
N THR A 341 17.84 36.77 29.49
CA THR A 341 17.50 38.19 29.53
C THR A 341 18.52 38.96 28.67
N LEU A 342 18.03 39.71 27.68
CA LEU A 342 18.82 40.77 27.05
C LEU A 342 18.92 41.93 28.04
N LEU A 343 20.14 42.36 28.37
CA LEU A 343 20.41 43.68 28.94
C LEU A 343 21.58 44.31 28.19
N ALA A 344 21.25 45.47 27.59
CA ALA A 344 22.07 46.54 26.99
C ALA A 344 23.11 46.17 25.93
#